data_AF-A0A967JIC4-F1
#
_entry.id   AF-A0A967JIC4-F1
#
_cell.length_a   1.000
_cell.length_b   1.000
_cell.length_c   1.000
_cell.angle_alpha   90.00
_cell.angle_beta   90.00
_cell.angle_gamma   90.00
#
_symmetry.space_group_name_H-M   'P 1'
#
loop_
_entity.id
_entity.type
_entity.pdbx_description
1 polymer ?
#
loop_
_entity_poly.entity_id
_entity_poly.type
_entity_poly.pdbx_seq_one_letter_code
_entity_poly.pdbx_strand_id
1 'polypeptide(L)'
;SEGLAITTASYLAHETGFPNINLLHLSSAKALDAAMRMAETFPHVNFRREVTIGHLLADIDTANGNYGKVNPPIRPREDVEALWEHVLAGNVSWVVSDHAC
;
A
#
# COMPACT_ATOMS: atom_id res chain seq x y z
N SER A 1 11.07 -2.74 -5.78
CA SER A 1 10.61 -2.34 -4.44
C SER A 1 9.27 -1.63 -4.59
N GLU A 2 8.35 -1.76 -3.64
CA GLU A 2 7.04 -1.09 -3.71
C GLU A 2 7.18 0.43 -3.83
N GLY A 3 8.03 1.05 -3.02
CA GLY A 3 8.26 2.50 -3.08
C GLY A 3 8.69 2.99 -4.47
N LEU A 4 9.59 2.27 -5.16
CA LEU A 4 9.97 2.63 -6.52
C LEU A 4 8.79 2.54 -7.50
N ALA A 5 7.98 1.48 -7.40
CA ALA A 5 6.82 1.30 -8.26
C ALA A 5 5.79 2.42 -8.03
N ILE A 6 5.56 2.79 -6.77
CA ILE A 6 4.67 3.90 -6.38
C ILE A 6 5.18 5.21 -6.97
N THR A 7 6.47 5.54 -6.80
CA THR A 7 7.06 6.76 -7.37
C THR A 7 6.93 6.82 -8.88
N THR A 8 7.25 5.72 -9.58
CA THR A 8 7.13 5.63 -11.03
C THR A 8 5.69 5.83 -11.49
N ALA A 9 4.73 5.13 -10.88
CA ALA A 9 3.32 5.26 -11.25
C ALA A 9 2.77 6.67 -10.98
N SER A 10 3.19 7.29 -9.87
CA SER A 10 2.83 8.67 -9.51
C SER A 10 3.37 9.68 -10.52
N TYR A 11 4.63 9.52 -10.91
CA TYR A 11 5.25 10.36 -11.93
C TYR A 11 4.55 10.21 -13.29
N LEU A 12 4.23 8.98 -13.70
CA LEU A 12 3.49 8.74 -14.94
C LEU A 12 2.10 9.38 -14.91
N ALA A 13 1.37 9.29 -13.79
CA ALA A 13 0.08 9.97 -13.64
C ALA A 13 0.21 11.49 -13.78
N HIS A 14 1.23 12.08 -13.16
CA HIS A 14 1.56 13.50 -13.31
C HIS A 14 1.85 13.89 -14.76
N GLU A 15 2.80 13.21 -15.42
CA GLU A 15 3.24 13.53 -16.78
C GLU A 15 2.15 13.38 -17.83
N THR A 16 1.22 12.45 -17.61
CA THR A 16 0.10 12.19 -18.53
C THR A 16 -1.14 13.03 -18.21
N GLY A 17 -1.15 13.77 -17.09
CA GLY A 17 -2.32 14.52 -16.63
C GLY A 17 -3.48 13.64 -16.18
N PHE A 18 -3.24 12.36 -15.83
CA PHE A 18 -4.28 11.51 -15.28
C PHE A 18 -4.65 11.95 -13.87
N PRO A 19 -5.92 12.34 -13.63
CA PRO A 19 -6.29 13.01 -12.38
C PRO A 19 -6.42 12.07 -11.20
N ASN A 20 -6.47 10.74 -11.41
CA ASN A 20 -6.68 9.77 -10.34
C ASN A 20 -5.69 8.61 -10.47
N ILE A 21 -5.19 8.16 -9.34
CA ILE A 21 -4.42 6.92 -9.22
C ILE A 21 -4.87 6.16 -7.98
N ASN A 22 -5.01 4.84 -8.12
CA ASN A 22 -5.27 3.95 -6.99
C ASN A 22 -4.05 3.06 -6.76
N LEU A 23 -3.46 3.17 -5.58
CA LEU A 23 -2.32 2.36 -5.15
C LEU A 23 -2.85 1.14 -4.41
N LEU A 24 -2.79 0.00 -5.08
CA LEU A 24 -3.36 -1.26 -4.62
C LEU A 24 -2.49 -1.92 -3.54
N HIS A 25 -3.14 -2.68 -2.66
CA HIS A 25 -2.56 -3.67 -1.73
C HIS A 25 -1.18 -3.28 -1.14
N LEU A 26 -1.08 -2.07 -0.58
CA LEU A 26 0.14 -1.58 0.08
C LEU A 26 0.43 -2.43 1.31
N SER A 27 1.67 -2.94 1.45
CA SER A 27 1.98 -3.91 2.51
C SER A 27 3.01 -3.46 3.54
N SER A 28 3.66 -2.31 3.36
CA SER A 28 4.76 -1.87 4.24
C SER A 28 4.71 -0.39 4.60
N ALA A 29 5.36 -0.03 5.71
CA ALA A 29 5.58 1.34 6.14
C ALA A 29 6.26 2.18 5.04
N LYS A 30 7.24 1.59 4.35
CA LYS A 30 7.94 2.24 3.22
C LYS A 30 7.03 2.50 2.03
N ALA A 31 6.07 1.61 1.77
CA ALA A 31 5.09 1.81 0.70
C ALA A 31 4.14 2.96 1.04
N LEU A 32 3.66 3.04 2.29
CA LEU A 32 2.84 4.15 2.76
C LEU A 32 3.59 5.48 2.77
N ASP A 33 4.82 5.52 3.27
CA ASP A 33 5.68 6.73 3.22
C ASP A 33 5.84 7.24 1.78
N ALA A 34 6.14 6.34 0.82
CA ALA A 34 6.20 6.71 -0.59
C ALA A 34 4.85 7.25 -1.11
N ALA A 35 3.74 6.59 -0.79
CA ALA A 35 2.40 7.00 -1.21
C ALA A 35 1.96 8.35 -0.63
N MET A 36 2.41 8.69 0.58
CA MET A 36 2.15 10.00 1.20
C MET A 36 3.00 11.08 0.54
N ARG A 37 4.30 10.86 0.39
CA ARG A 37 5.22 11.79 -0.28
C ARG A 37 4.80 12.11 -1.71
N MET A 38 4.34 11.12 -2.47
CA MET A 38 3.89 11.35 -3.85
C MET A 38 2.59 12.14 -3.92
N ALA A 39 1.69 12.00 -2.95
CA ALA A 39 0.49 12.84 -2.88
C ALA A 39 0.81 14.29 -2.49
N GLU A 40 1.80 14.51 -1.62
CA GLU A 40 2.31 15.85 -1.33
C GLU A 40 3.02 16.47 -2.53
N THR A 41 3.78 15.66 -3.28
CA THR A 41 4.56 16.10 -4.45
C THR A 41 3.65 16.46 -5.63
N PHE A 42 2.59 15.69 -5.85
CA PHE A 42 1.65 15.89 -6.96
C PHE A 42 0.23 16.15 -6.43
N PRO A 43 -0.04 17.31 -5.81
CA PRO A 43 -1.33 17.59 -5.14
C PRO A 43 -2.53 17.69 -6.09
N HIS A 44 -2.29 17.77 -7.40
CA HIS A 44 -3.32 17.76 -8.43
C HIS A 44 -3.75 16.34 -8.84
N VAL A 45 -2.99 15.31 -8.44
CA VAL A 45 -3.37 13.91 -8.64
C VAL A 45 -4.09 13.43 -7.39
N ASN A 46 -5.26 12.83 -7.58
CA ASN A 46 -6.06 12.25 -6.52
C ASN A 46 -5.59 10.82 -6.23
N PHE A 47 -4.87 10.64 -5.13
CA PHE A 47 -4.35 9.36 -4.68
C PHE A 47 -5.36 8.61 -3.79
N ARG A 48 -5.77 7.43 -4.23
CA ARG A 48 -6.43 6.41 -3.40
C ARG A 48 -5.43 5.33 -3.02
N ARG A 49 -5.65 4.73 -1.84
CA ARG A 49 -4.72 3.78 -1.22
C ARG A 49 -5.51 2.62 -0.65
N GLU A 50 -5.10 1.41 -1.00
CA GLU A 50 -5.67 0.18 -0.49
C GLU A 50 -4.63 -0.58 0.33
N VAL A 51 -5.07 -1.16 1.43
CA VAL A 51 -4.34 -2.20 2.16
C VAL A 51 -5.18 -3.47 2.17
N THR A 52 -4.55 -4.63 2.33
CA THR A 52 -5.30 -5.89 2.39
C THR A 52 -5.55 -6.33 3.83
N ILE A 53 -6.66 -7.03 4.05
CA ILE A 53 -6.93 -7.68 5.33
C ILE A 53 -5.83 -8.68 5.72
N GLY A 54 -5.21 -9.34 4.74
CA GLY A 54 -4.09 -10.24 4.97
C GLY A 54 -2.86 -9.52 5.55
N HIS A 55 -2.51 -8.36 4.98
CA HIS A 55 -1.40 -7.53 5.47
C HIS A 55 -1.70 -6.84 6.80
N LEU A 56 -2.98 -6.64 7.16
CA LEU A 56 -3.35 -6.08 8.47
C LEU A 56 -3.38 -7.11 9.61
N LEU A 57 -3.61 -8.39 9.30
CA LEU A 57 -3.81 -9.42 10.33
C LEU A 57 -2.65 -10.40 10.46
N ALA A 58 -1.85 -10.60 9.42
CA ALA A 58 -0.74 -11.53 9.42
C ALA A 58 0.61 -10.81 9.31
N ASP A 59 1.60 -11.39 9.98
CA ASP A 59 3.01 -11.06 9.87
C ASP A 59 3.83 -12.33 9.52
N ILE A 60 5.14 -12.18 9.36
CA ILE A 60 6.02 -13.29 9.01
C ILE A 60 6.05 -14.42 10.06
N ASP A 61 5.64 -14.16 11.29
CA ASP A 61 5.64 -15.15 12.39
C ASP A 61 4.29 -15.90 12.48
N THR A 62 3.21 -15.28 12.02
CA THR A 62 1.84 -15.83 12.04
C THR A 62 1.40 -16.42 10.70
N ALA A 63 2.03 -16.03 9.59
CA ALA A 63 1.73 -16.53 8.26
C ALA A 63 2.31 -17.96 8.05
N ASN A 64 1.42 -18.93 7.84
CA ASN A 64 1.81 -20.34 7.75
C ASN A 64 2.21 -20.78 6.32
N GLY A 65 3.51 -20.94 6.09
CA GLY A 65 4.05 -21.61 4.91
C GLY A 65 3.50 -21.07 3.59
N ASN A 66 3.06 -21.96 2.69
CA ASN A 66 2.57 -21.57 1.37
C ASN A 66 1.27 -20.75 1.41
N TYR A 67 0.50 -20.80 2.51
CA TYR A 67 -0.75 -20.03 2.64
C TYR A 67 -0.49 -18.54 2.89
N GLY A 68 0.70 -18.17 3.37
CA GLY A 68 1.15 -16.78 3.50
C GLY A 68 1.77 -16.20 2.24
N LYS A 69 1.84 -16.98 1.15
CA LYS A 69 2.48 -16.56 -0.10
C LYS A 69 1.55 -15.66 -0.92
N VAL A 70 1.74 -14.36 -0.79
CA VAL A 70 1.04 -13.31 -1.56
C VAL A 70 2.03 -12.31 -2.15
N ASN A 71 1.57 -11.45 -3.05
CA ASN A 71 2.36 -10.34 -3.60
C ASN A 71 1.53 -9.04 -3.52
N PRO A 72 2.00 -7.99 -2.81
CA PRO A 72 3.25 -7.89 -2.06
C PRO A 72 3.34 -8.89 -0.89
N PRO A 73 4.54 -9.35 -0.49
CA PRO A 73 4.69 -10.38 0.55
C PRO A 73 4.22 -9.88 1.92
N ILE A 74 3.81 -10.82 2.78
CA ILE A 74 3.59 -10.57 4.21
C ILE A 74 4.88 -10.03 4.85
N ARG A 75 4.73 -9.07 5.77
CA ARG A 75 5.81 -8.27 6.36
C ARG A 75 6.01 -8.56 7.85
N PRO A 76 7.14 -8.13 8.46
CA PRO A 76 7.31 -8.19 9.91
C PRO A 76 6.25 -7.35 10.64
N ARG A 77 6.06 -7.63 11.94
CA ARG A 77 5.06 -6.96 12.79
C ARG A 77 5.14 -5.44 12.75
N GLU A 78 6.32 -4.86 12.67
CA GLU A 78 6.52 -3.40 12.59
C GLU A 78 5.81 -2.75 11.39
N ASP A 79 5.78 -3.43 10.24
CA ASP A 79 5.06 -2.95 9.06
C ASP A 79 3.54 -3.06 9.26
N VAL A 80 3.07 -4.13 9.90
CA VAL A 80 1.65 -4.34 10.21
C VAL A 80 1.12 -3.23 11.11
N GLU A 81 1.86 -2.87 12.16
CA GLU A 81 1.49 -1.77 13.06
C GLU A 81 1.47 -0.42 12.31
N ALA A 82 2.44 -0.17 11.43
CA ALA A 82 2.45 1.03 10.59
C ALA A 82 1.24 1.09 9.64
N LEU A 83 0.81 -0.05 9.06
CA LEU A 83 -0.42 -0.09 8.28
C LEU A 83 -1.64 0.31 9.13
N TRP A 84 -1.74 -0.22 10.36
CA TRP A 84 -2.83 0.13 11.28
C TRP A 84 -2.82 1.60 11.69
N GLU A 85 -1.65 2.19 11.97
CA GLU A 85 -1.52 3.62 12.26
C GLU A 85 -2.11 4.48 11.13
N HIS A 86 -1.80 4.15 9.87
CA HIS A 86 -2.33 4.87 8.72
C HIS A 86 -3.82 4.61 8.46
N VAL A 87 -4.32 3.41 8.77
CA VAL A 87 -5.76 3.12 8.72
C VAL A 87 -6.51 3.98 9.74
N LEU A 88 -6.04 4.01 10.99
CA LEU A 88 -6.65 4.78 12.08
C LEU A 88 -6.56 6.30 11.85
N ALA A 89 -5.48 6.76 11.22
CA ALA A 89 -5.31 8.16 10.83
C ALA A 89 -6.18 8.58 9.62
N GLY A 90 -6.89 7.65 8.96
CA GLY A 90 -7.71 7.94 7.78
C GLY A 90 -6.92 8.13 6.50
N ASN A 91 -5.65 7.71 6.47
CA ASN A 91 -4.77 7.82 5.29
C ASN A 91 -5.04 6.73 4.24
N VAL A 92 -5.68 5.63 4.65
CA VAL A 92 -6.07 4.51 3.78
C VAL A 92 -7.51 4.69 3.32
N SER A 93 -7.75 4.54 2.02
CA SER A 93 -9.09 4.71 1.44
C SER A 93 -9.97 3.48 1.62
N TRP A 94 -9.40 2.28 1.44
CA TRP A 94 -10.14 1.02 1.54
C TRP A 94 -9.29 -0.10 2.14
N VAL A 95 -9.97 -1.00 2.86
CA VAL A 95 -9.45 -2.31 3.24
C VAL A 95 -10.08 -3.34 2.30
N VAL A 96 -9.24 -4.09 1.58
CA VAL A 96 -9.68 -5.06 0.55
C VAL A 96 -9.17 -6.46 0.88
N SER A 97 -9.65 -7.48 0.16
CA SER A 97 -9.20 -8.86 0.37
C SER A 97 -8.01 -9.27 -0.51
N ASP A 98 -7.88 -8.65 -1.69
CA ASP A 98 -6.98 -9.09 -2.76
C ASP A 98 -7.09 -10.60 -3.03
N HIS A 99 -8.33 -11.08 -3.20
CA HIS A 99 -8.59 -12.50 -3.38
C HIS A 99 -8.16 -12.94 -4.78
N ALA A 100 -7.20 -13.86 -4.84
CA ALA A 100 -6.74 -14.51 -6.07
C ALA A 100 -7.09 -16.01 -6.04
N CYS A 101 -7.77 -16.49 -7.08
CA CYS A 101 -8.21 -17.88 -7.26
C CYS A 101 -7.37 -18.64 -8.29
#